data_AF-A0A2G2JCV8-F1
#
_entry.id   AF-A0A2G2JCV8-F1
#
_cell.length_a   1.000
_cell.length_b   1.000
_cell.length_c   1.000
_cell.angle_alpha   90.00
_cell.angle_beta   90.00
_cell.angle_gamma   90.00
#
_symmetry.space_group_name_H-M   'P 1'
#
loop_
_entity.id
_entity.type
_entity.pdbx_description
1 polymer ?
#
loop_
_entity_poly.entity_id
_entity_poly.type
_entity_poly.pdbx_seq_one_letter_code
_entity_poly.pdbx_strand_id
1 'polypeptide(L)'
;MNIKHFRNQTDLDLSITLIVNQGLASSTQTEITHTFQIKAKESKKIEYGDIYCNYLMGISITYELDDMRLKISKLVTNEKSPLANTLNNSSYLEISDLTLPAIESDV
;
A
#
# COMPACT_ATOMS: atom_id res chain seq x y z
N MET A 1 -7.85 6.17 16.02
CA MET A 1 -8.07 5.35 14.81
C MET A 1 -7.62 6.16 13.61
N ASN A 2 -6.72 5.62 12.79
CA ASN A 2 -6.12 6.38 11.69
C ASN A 2 -6.95 6.23 10.42
N ILE A 3 -7.07 7.30 9.64
CA ILE A 3 -7.86 7.34 8.42
C ILE A 3 -6.94 7.66 7.25
N LYS A 4 -7.09 6.90 6.16
CA LYS A 4 -6.46 7.21 4.88
C LYS A 4 -7.45 7.11 3.73
N HIS A 5 -7.33 8.05 2.81
CA HIS A 5 -8.14 8.16 1.60
C HIS A 5 -7.35 7.61 0.42
N PHE A 6 -7.84 6.54 -0.18
CA PHE A 6 -7.27 5.93 -1.37
C PHE A 6 -8.06 6.37 -2.59
N ARG A 7 -7.35 6.67 -3.67
CA ARG A 7 -7.94 6.96 -4.97
C ARG A 7 -7.29 6.08 -6.02
N ASN A 8 -8.09 5.24 -6.66
CA ASN A 8 -7.66 4.47 -7.80
C ASN A 8 -7.93 5.32 -9.05
N GLN A 9 -6.89 5.73 -9.77
CA GLN A 9 -7.01 6.41 -11.06
C GLN A 9 -6.67 5.49 -12.23
N THR A 10 -6.39 4.21 -11.96
CA THR A 10 -6.18 3.19 -12.99
C THR A 10 -7.51 2.70 -13.56
N ASP A 11 -7.43 1.97 -14.66
CA ASP A 11 -8.58 1.30 -15.31
C ASP A 11 -8.80 -0.12 -14.78
N LEU A 12 -8.08 -0.52 -13.73
CA LEU A 12 -8.14 -1.84 -13.14
C LEU A 12 -8.69 -1.78 -11.71
N ASP A 13 -9.43 -2.81 -11.31
CA ASP A 13 -9.80 -3.02 -9.92
C ASP A 13 -8.56 -3.43 -9.11
N LEU A 14 -8.40 -2.86 -7.92
CA LEU A 14 -7.21 -3.07 -7.09
C LEU A 14 -7.56 -3.69 -5.75
N SER A 15 -6.81 -4.71 -5.38
CA SER A 15 -6.75 -5.26 -4.02
C SER A 15 -5.54 -4.68 -3.30
N ILE A 16 -5.78 -3.79 -2.34
CA ILE A 16 -4.72 -3.12 -1.59
C ILE A 16 -4.59 -3.77 -0.21
N THR A 17 -3.36 -4.14 0.14
CA THR A 17 -3.00 -4.60 1.48
C THR A 17 -2.03 -3.60 2.10
N LEU A 18 -2.38 -3.08 3.28
CA LEU A 18 -1.54 -2.24 4.11
C LEU A 18 -0.88 -3.07 5.19
N ILE A 19 0.41 -2.85 5.41
CA ILE A 19 1.18 -3.46 6.51
C ILE A 19 1.41 -2.35 7.54
N VAL A 20 0.85 -2.53 8.72
CA VAL A 20 0.86 -1.55 9.81
C VAL A 20 1.60 -2.12 11.01
N ASN A 21 2.44 -1.33 11.65
CA ASN A 21 3.15 -1.72 12.86
C ASN A 21 3.43 -0.49 13.76
N GLN A 22 4.38 -0.64 14.69
CA GLN A 22 4.76 0.35 15.69
C GLN A 22 5.90 1.29 15.26
N GLY A 23 6.28 1.31 13.98
CA GLY A 23 7.42 2.05 13.45
C GLY A 23 8.68 1.22 13.26
N LEU A 24 9.73 1.80 12.66
CA LEU A 24 10.95 1.07 12.27
C LEU A 24 11.84 0.70 13.47
N ALA A 25 11.69 1.37 14.62
CA ALA A 25 12.54 1.19 15.80
C ALA A 25 12.14 0.03 16.73
N SER A 26 10.96 -0.57 16.54
CA SER A 26 10.49 -1.66 17.40
C SER A 26 11.04 -2.99 16.89
N SER A 27 11.69 -3.79 17.74
CA SER A 27 12.23 -5.13 17.42
C SER A 27 11.23 -6.27 17.70
N THR A 28 10.06 -5.94 18.25
CA THR A 28 8.99 -6.88 18.62
C THR A 28 7.69 -6.56 17.89
N GLN A 29 7.79 -6.30 16.57
CA GLN A 29 6.71 -5.72 15.78
C GLN A 29 5.51 -6.67 15.68
N THR A 30 4.40 -6.28 16.32
CA THR A 30 3.10 -6.80 15.95
C THR A 30 2.70 -6.16 14.63
N GLU A 31 2.62 -6.95 13.57
CA GLU A 31 2.16 -6.51 12.27
C GLU A 31 0.65 -6.73 12.16
N ILE A 32 -0.07 -5.66 11.79
CA ILE A 32 -1.48 -5.72 11.45
C ILE A 32 -1.57 -5.52 9.93
N THR A 33 -2.28 -6.43 9.26
CA THR A 33 -2.56 -6.28 7.83
C THR A 33 -4.01 -5.87 7.60
N HIS A 34 -4.22 -4.87 6.75
CA HIS A 34 -5.54 -4.43 6.32
C HIS A 34 -5.65 -4.60 4.81
N THR A 35 -6.55 -5.47 4.37
CA THR A 35 -6.80 -5.70 2.93
C THR A 35 -8.18 -5.19 2.53
N PHE A 36 -8.26 -4.46 1.43
CA PHE A 36 -9.50 -3.95 0.88
C PHE A 36 -9.44 -3.84 -0.65
N GLN A 37 -10.62 -3.93 -1.28
CA GLN A 37 -10.78 -3.68 -2.70
C GLN A 37 -11.18 -2.22 -2.97
N ILE A 38 -10.70 -1.67 -4.07
CA ILE A 38 -11.12 -0.38 -4.64
C ILE A 38 -11.27 -0.55 -6.17
N LYS A 39 -12.44 -0.23 -6.72
CA LYS A 39 -12.67 -0.42 -8.16
C LYS A 39 -11.91 0.60 -8.99
N ALA A 40 -11.78 0.34 -10.28
CA ALA A 40 -11.28 1.28 -11.27
C ALA A 40 -11.95 2.66 -11.14
N LYS A 41 -11.15 3.72 -11.18
CA LYS A 41 -11.58 5.13 -11.07
C LYS A 41 -12.32 5.52 -9.77
N GLU A 42 -12.41 4.65 -8.76
CA GLU A 42 -13.10 4.95 -7.50
C GLU A 42 -12.17 5.54 -6.42
N SER A 43 -12.79 6.05 -5.35
CA SER A 43 -12.12 6.47 -4.13
C SER A 43 -12.69 5.71 -2.92
N LYS A 44 -11.84 5.40 -1.95
CA LYS A 44 -12.24 4.69 -0.74
C LYS A 44 -11.54 5.25 0.49
N LYS A 45 -12.32 5.50 1.54
CA LYS A 45 -11.81 5.83 2.86
C LYS A 45 -11.62 4.55 3.66
N ILE A 46 -10.46 4.38 4.28
CA ILE A 46 -10.10 3.21 5.08
C ILE A 46 -9.65 3.66 6.46
N GLU A 47 -10.12 2.93 7.46
CA GLU A 47 -9.62 3.00 8.83
C GLU A 47 -8.57 1.89 9.00
N TYR A 48 -7.44 2.23 9.59
CA TYR A 48 -6.33 1.29 9.77
C TYR A 48 -5.62 1.49 11.10
N GLY A 49 -5.04 0.39 11.58
CA GLY A 49 -4.24 0.37 12.79
C GLY A 49 -5.03 0.69 14.06
N ASP A 50 -4.31 0.81 15.17
CA ASP A 50 -4.83 1.17 16.47
C ASP A 50 -3.92 2.20 17.17
N ILE A 51 -4.05 2.33 18.50
CA ILE A 51 -3.25 3.27 19.29
C ILE A 51 -1.78 2.86 19.44
N TYR A 52 -1.46 1.57 19.23
CA TYR A 52 -0.11 1.01 19.35
C TYR A 52 0.51 0.77 17.97
N CYS A 53 -0.28 0.32 16.99
CA CYS A 53 0.14 0.02 15.63
C CYS A 53 -0.51 1.00 14.66
N ASN A 54 0.15 2.13 14.40
CA ASN A 54 -0.36 3.22 13.55
C ASN A 54 0.58 3.60 12.39
N TYR A 55 1.75 2.98 12.31
CA TYR A 55 2.74 3.28 11.29
C TYR A 55 2.59 2.35 10.08
N LEU A 56 2.38 2.91 8.89
CA LEU A 56 2.34 2.17 7.63
C LEU A 56 3.76 1.82 7.19
N MET A 57 4.13 0.57 7.42
CA MET A 57 5.42 -0.01 7.05
C MET A 57 5.45 -0.45 5.59
N GLY A 58 4.29 -0.72 4.99
CA GLY A 58 4.27 -1.20 3.63
C GLY A 58 2.91 -1.17 2.97
N ILE A 59 2.94 -1.30 1.65
CA ILE A 59 1.76 -1.42 0.81
C ILE A 59 2.01 -2.49 -0.24
N SER A 60 1.00 -3.33 -0.46
CA SER A 60 0.94 -4.26 -1.57
C SER A 60 -0.32 -4.00 -2.38
N ILE A 61 -0.20 -3.99 -3.70
CA ILE A 61 -1.30 -3.81 -4.64
C ILE A 61 -1.33 -5.05 -5.52
N THR A 62 -2.48 -5.71 -5.57
CA THR A 62 -2.72 -6.86 -6.43
C THR A 62 -3.83 -6.51 -7.41
N TYR A 63 -3.67 -6.89 -8.67
CA TYR A 63 -4.63 -6.62 -9.74
C TYR A 63 -4.53 -7.71 -10.80
N GLU A 64 -5.54 -7.79 -11.66
CA GLU A 64 -5.58 -8.72 -12.79
C GLU A 64 -5.41 -7.95 -14.10
N LEU A 65 -4.57 -8.48 -14.98
CA LEU A 65 -4.34 -7.95 -16.33
C LEU A 65 -4.13 -9.14 -17.27
N ASP A 66 -4.94 -9.24 -18.32
CA ASP A 66 -4.87 -10.33 -19.32
C ASP A 66 -4.82 -11.73 -18.69
N ASP A 67 -5.76 -12.01 -17.77
CA ASP A 67 -5.87 -13.25 -16.98
C ASP A 67 -4.66 -13.56 -16.06
N MET A 68 -3.69 -12.66 -15.96
CA MET A 68 -2.57 -12.76 -15.02
C MET A 68 -2.84 -11.95 -13.76
N ARG A 69 -2.63 -12.57 -12.60
CA ARG A 69 -2.65 -11.89 -11.31
C ARG A 69 -1.27 -11.34 -10.97
N LEU A 70 -1.16 -10.02 -10.96
CA LEU A 70 0.07 -9.29 -10.72
C LEU A 70 0.08 -8.68 -9.31
N LYS A 71 1.27 -8.53 -8.73
CA LYS A 71 1.46 -7.98 -7.39
C LYS A 71 2.64 -7.02 -7.38
N ILE A 72 2.40 -5.80 -6.87
CA ILE A 72 3.44 -4.82 -6.58
C ILE A 72 3.50 -4.67 -5.06
N SER A 73 4.70 -4.72 -4.47
CA SER A 73 4.88 -4.54 -3.03
C SER A 73 6.02 -3.56 -2.76
N LYS A 74 5.79 -2.66 -1.80
CA LYS A 74 6.79 -1.71 -1.32
C LYS A 74 6.80 -1.70 0.19
N LEU A 75 7.99 -1.83 0.77
CA LEU A 75 8.25 -1.72 2.20
C LEU A 75 9.06 -0.47 2.47
N VAL A 76 8.75 0.18 3.58
CA VAL A 76 9.52 1.29 4.13
C VAL A 76 10.74 0.71 4.80
N THR A 77 11.92 0.97 4.25
CA THR A 77 13.20 0.56 4.83
C THR A 77 13.87 1.69 5.62
N ASN A 78 13.38 2.92 5.46
CA ASN A 78 13.90 4.12 6.09
C ASN A 78 12.75 5.13 6.30
N GLU A 79 12.60 5.66 7.52
CA GLU A 79 11.55 6.63 7.90
C GLU A 79 11.63 7.95 7.12
N LYS A 80 12.81 8.27 6.56
CA LYS A 80 13.03 9.46 5.74
C LYS A 80 12.83 9.22 4.24
N SER A 81 12.45 8.00 3.84
CA SER A 81 12.23 7.67 2.44
C SER A 81 10.98 8.39 1.89
N PRO A 82 10.94 8.68 0.57
CA PRO A 82 9.74 9.22 -0.06
C PRO A 82 8.50 8.36 0.19
N LEU A 83 8.66 7.03 0.23
CA LEU A 83 7.58 6.10 0.53
C LEU A 83 7.04 6.28 1.95
N ALA A 84 7.92 6.38 2.95
CA ALA A 84 7.53 6.62 4.35
C ALA A 84 6.72 7.90 4.48
N ASN A 85 7.17 8.98 3.80
CA ASN A 85 6.48 10.26 3.80
C ASN A 85 5.09 10.15 3.15
N THR A 86 4.98 9.51 1.98
CA THR A 86 3.68 9.29 1.30
C THR A 86 2.73 8.43 2.14
N LEU A 87 3.25 7.39 2.80
CA LEU A 87 2.44 6.48 3.60
C LEU A 87 2.04 7.05 4.96
N ASN A 88 2.85 7.87 5.61
CA ASN A 88 2.60 8.26 7.00
C ASN A 88 2.32 9.76 7.20
N ASN A 89 2.76 10.63 6.29
CA ASN A 89 2.62 12.09 6.44
C ASN A 89 1.58 12.70 5.49
N SER A 90 0.94 11.90 4.65
CA SER A 90 -0.20 12.31 3.82
C SER A 90 -1.46 11.56 4.23
N SER A 91 -2.62 12.23 4.24
CA SER A 91 -3.93 11.59 4.43
C SER A 91 -4.48 10.94 3.15
N TYR A 92 -3.89 11.26 2.00
CA TYR A 92 -4.34 10.81 0.67
C TYR A 92 -3.27 9.99 -0.02
N LEU A 93 -3.69 8.93 -0.71
CA LEU A 93 -2.85 8.09 -1.55
C LEU A 93 -3.56 7.86 -2.87
N GLU A 94 -3.00 8.42 -3.94
CA GLU A 94 -3.47 8.21 -5.30
C GLU A 94 -2.61 7.15 -5.99
N ILE A 95 -3.27 6.22 -6.67
CA ILE A 95 -2.64 5.19 -7.50
C ILE A 95 -3.03 5.51 -8.94
N SER A 96 -2.13 6.18 -9.65
CA SER A 96 -2.32 6.61 -11.03
C SER A 96 -1.61 5.72 -12.04
N ASP A 97 -0.62 4.96 -11.60
CA ASP A 97 0.19 4.10 -12.45
C ASP A 97 0.58 2.81 -11.71
N LEU A 98 0.60 1.71 -12.44
CA LEU A 98 0.99 0.38 -11.99
C LEU A 98 2.23 -0.03 -12.79
N THR A 99 3.31 0.74 -12.70
CA THR A 99 4.57 0.37 -13.35
C THR A 99 4.98 -1.03 -12.89
N LEU A 100 4.93 -1.97 -13.83
CA LEU A 100 5.47 -3.31 -13.69
C LEU A 100 6.97 -3.20 -13.41
N PRO A 101 7.56 -4.00 -12.49
CA PRO A 101 8.98 -4.24 -12.59
C PRO A 101 9.24 -4.85 -13.97
N ALA A 102 10.17 -4.26 -14.74
CA ALA A 102 10.53 -4.78 -16.05
C ALA A 102 10.88 -6.26 -15.90
N ILE A 103 10.28 -7.10 -16.74
CA ILE A 103 10.66 -8.50 -16.84
C ILE A 103 12.07 -8.50 -17.46
N GLU A 104 13.09 -8.67 -16.64
CA GLU A 104 14.38 -9.16 -17.14
C GLU A 104 14.11 -10.60 -17.60
N SER A 105 13.89 -10.75 -18.90
CA SER A 105 13.90 -12.06 -19.55
C SER A 105 15.35 -12.45 -19.70
N ASP A 106 15.79 -13.44 -18.90
CA ASP A 106 17.06 -14.12 -19.13
C ASP A 106 17.02 -14.76 -20.53
N VAL A 107 17.85 -14.24 -21.45
CA VAL A 107 18.32 -14.95 -22.64
C VAL A 107 19.79 -15.29 -22.42
#